data_AF-A0A812WQR5-F1
#
_entry.id   AF-A0A812WQR5-F1
#
_cell.length_a   1.000
_cell.length_b   1.000
_cell.length_c   1.000
_cell.angle_alpha   90.00
_cell.angle_beta   90.00
_cell.angle_gamma   90.00
#
_symmetry.space_group_name_H-M   'P 1'
#
loop_
_entity.id
_entity.type
_entity.pdbx_description
1 polymer ?
#
loop_
_entity_poly.entity_id
_entity_poly.type
_entity_poly.pdbx_seq_one_letter_code
_entity_poly.pdbx_strand_id
1 'polypeptide(L)'
;MSCFCFIGSKTTQTTKSSTAAAEDIDIVSEGSPAECFSELPFEPEPEGQASGLQKLFNEAENLQDKLVAVVVTISADFSYDANFREVKPETVPGERVSTYAVSLHDAARLLDLLCGGQAAELAEPGWRELLDDINSVAADSVTFNWECCGACGPHGFGRGGRRRGQIGPSATMQLVGHALQRGFTVMVSDFSLKALLSEWSEELLGANPFVNLPSSCNHQFQLDFFPEHLKNDEVPQQLQVVGELCATDGRAVVSAMGDTIVYTINPKRPQTDAYQLRVLTVVSSWSGGGGVPEAMKCQIEHNGSSKRGVAGHVTLTYPSGGQLVTSMGHWIELTRINTSVESLMQVAAHNFGEEEVYQHRQELSQMRTETERQVCLQKLSKQMIQKSVPTRMKARTKY
;
A
#
# COMPACT_ATOMS: atom_id res chain seq x y z
N MET A 1 24.16 -15.29 -28.95
CA MET A 1 22.70 -15.41 -29.11
C MET A 1 22.11 -14.08 -28.68
N SER A 2 21.83 -13.24 -29.67
CA SER A 2 21.63 -11.80 -29.51
C SER A 2 20.18 -11.48 -29.86
N CYS A 3 19.45 -10.86 -28.94
CA CYS A 3 18.06 -10.46 -29.17
C CYS A 3 18.03 -9.03 -29.72
N PHE A 4 17.58 -8.89 -30.97
CA PHE A 4 17.39 -7.61 -31.67
C PHE A 4 16.06 -6.98 -31.27
N CYS A 5 16.08 -5.72 -30.84
CA CYS A 5 14.89 -4.86 -30.80
C CYS A 5 14.63 -4.31 -32.21
N PHE A 6 13.47 -4.63 -32.79
CA PHE A 6 13.00 -4.08 -34.05
C PHE A 6 12.39 -2.69 -33.83
N ILE A 7 12.93 -1.68 -34.51
CA ILE A 7 12.31 -0.35 -34.67
C ILE A 7 11.42 -0.42 -35.91
N GLY A 8 10.11 -0.57 -35.70
CA GLY A 8 9.11 -0.53 -36.76
C GLY A 8 8.62 0.90 -37.01
N SER A 9 9.03 1.48 -38.14
CA SER A 9 8.41 2.68 -38.73
C SER A 9 6.97 2.35 -39.17
N LYS A 10 5.98 3.06 -38.63
CA LYS A 10 4.58 2.96 -39.08
C LYS A 10 4.13 4.26 -39.74
N THR A 11 3.57 4.06 -40.93
CA THR A 11 2.95 5.00 -41.85
C THR A 11 1.73 5.67 -41.24
N THR A 12 1.64 6.99 -41.38
CA THR A 12 0.52 7.83 -40.97
C THR A 12 -0.70 7.56 -41.86
N GLN A 13 -1.77 7.00 -41.29
CA GLN A 13 -3.11 7.02 -41.89
C GLN A 13 -4.00 7.97 -41.11
N THR A 14 -4.46 9.01 -41.81
CA THR A 14 -5.35 10.06 -41.31
C THR A 14 -6.79 9.54 -41.36
N THR A 15 -7.32 9.05 -40.25
CA THR A 15 -8.76 8.73 -40.11
C THR A 15 -9.52 9.95 -39.59
N LYS A 16 -10.56 10.34 -40.33
CA LYS A 16 -11.52 11.39 -39.97
C LYS A 16 -12.29 10.99 -38.71
N SER A 17 -12.22 11.85 -37.70
CA SER A 17 -13.00 11.76 -36.46
C SER A 17 -14.44 12.21 -36.72
N SER A 18 -15.41 11.34 -36.40
CA SER A 18 -16.82 11.69 -36.25
C SER A 18 -17.06 12.13 -34.81
N THR A 19 -17.47 13.38 -34.63
CA THR A 19 -17.90 13.96 -33.36
C THR A 19 -19.24 13.36 -32.94
N ALA A 20 -19.22 12.41 -32.00
CA ALA A 20 -20.38 12.08 -31.19
C ALA A 20 -20.44 13.07 -30.03
N ALA A 21 -21.61 13.69 -29.85
CA ALA A 21 -21.87 14.62 -28.77
C ALA A 21 -21.73 13.90 -27.42
N ALA A 22 -20.83 14.40 -26.58
CA ALA A 22 -20.81 14.06 -25.16
C ALA A 22 -22.02 14.75 -24.52
N GLU A 23 -22.90 13.97 -23.91
CA GLU A 23 -23.90 14.49 -23.00
C GLU A 23 -23.17 14.99 -21.75
N ASP A 24 -23.22 16.31 -21.54
CA ASP A 24 -22.80 16.96 -20.31
C ASP A 24 -23.65 16.43 -19.16
N ILE A 25 -23.08 15.52 -18.37
CA ILE A 25 -23.62 15.17 -17.06
C ILE A 25 -23.27 16.34 -16.15
N ASP A 26 -24.26 17.19 -15.87
CA ASP A 26 -24.19 18.21 -14.83
C ASP A 26 -23.76 17.56 -13.50
N ILE A 27 -22.49 17.75 -13.15
CA ILE A 27 -21.99 17.51 -11.81
C ILE A 27 -22.65 18.56 -10.94
N VAL A 28 -23.74 18.17 -10.29
CA VAL A 28 -24.36 18.93 -9.21
C VAL A 28 -23.26 19.19 -8.18
N SER A 29 -22.80 20.43 -8.13
CA SER A 29 -21.96 20.96 -7.07
C SER A 29 -22.77 20.95 -5.78
N GLU A 30 -22.84 19.78 -5.13
CA GLU A 30 -23.29 19.69 -3.75
C GLU A 30 -22.43 20.63 -2.92
N GLY A 31 -23.09 21.61 -2.30
CA GLY A 31 -22.43 22.65 -1.52
C GLY A 31 -21.50 22.01 -0.50
N SER A 32 -20.22 22.36 -0.61
CA SER A 32 -19.20 21.96 0.36
C SER A 32 -19.67 22.34 1.76
N PRO A 33 -19.94 21.38 2.66
CA PRO A 33 -20.00 21.70 4.06
C PRO A 33 -18.56 21.97 4.45
N ALA A 34 -18.18 23.25 4.47
CA ALA A 34 -17.02 23.69 5.22
C ALA A 34 -17.34 23.48 6.70
N GLU A 35 -17.36 22.22 7.13
CA GLU A 35 -17.25 21.88 8.54
C GLU A 35 -15.89 22.37 8.97
N CYS A 36 -15.95 23.47 9.70
CA CYS A 36 -14.90 23.99 10.53
C CYS A 36 -14.44 22.83 11.42
N PHE A 37 -13.40 22.11 11.01
CA PHE A 37 -12.61 21.29 11.90
C PHE A 37 -12.00 22.24 12.92
N SER A 38 -12.75 22.49 13.99
CA SER A 38 -12.19 23.05 15.21
C SER A 38 -11.06 22.11 15.61
N GLU A 39 -9.84 22.64 15.67
CA GLU A 39 -8.69 21.99 16.29
C GLU A 39 -9.13 21.47 17.67
N LEU A 40 -9.48 20.19 17.75
CA LEU A 40 -9.73 19.57 19.04
C LEU A 40 -8.39 19.65 19.79
N PRO A 41 -8.37 20.14 21.03
CA PRO A 41 -7.15 20.22 21.80
C PRO A 41 -6.54 18.82 21.87
N PHE A 42 -5.32 18.69 21.34
CA PHE A 42 -4.55 17.47 21.38
C PHE A 42 -4.32 17.11 22.85
N GLU A 43 -5.09 16.16 23.37
CA GLU A 43 -4.83 15.63 24.70
C GLU A 43 -3.51 14.84 24.64
N PRO A 44 -2.51 15.19 25.46
CA PRO A 44 -1.26 14.46 25.47
C PRO A 44 -1.54 13.02 25.92
N GLU A 45 -1.27 12.07 25.01
CA GLU A 45 -1.27 10.65 25.28
C GLU A 45 -0.49 10.35 26.58
N PRO A 46 -1.00 9.47 27.46
CA PRO A 46 -0.38 9.19 28.75
C PRO A 46 1.07 8.71 28.57
N GLU A 47 2.02 9.49 29.10
CA GLU A 47 3.44 9.17 29.19
C GLU A 47 3.62 7.82 29.94
N GLY A 48 3.72 6.70 29.23
CA GLY A 48 3.97 5.41 29.89
C GLY A 48 3.79 4.12 29.12
N GLN A 49 3.29 4.12 27.88
CA GLN A 49 3.26 2.88 27.10
C GLN A 49 4.65 2.54 26.57
N ALA A 50 5.15 1.38 27.02
CA ALA A 50 6.49 0.89 26.76
C ALA A 50 6.77 0.87 25.25
N SER A 51 7.69 1.72 24.80
CA SER A 51 8.29 1.68 23.48
C SER A 51 8.94 0.29 23.28
N GLY A 52 8.28 -0.58 22.53
CA GLY A 52 8.76 -1.94 22.29
C GLY A 52 7.84 -2.73 21.37
N LEU A 53 8.23 -3.97 21.09
CA LEU A 53 7.42 -4.92 20.32
C LEU A 53 6.09 -5.18 21.03
N GLN A 54 4.99 -5.05 20.29
CA GLN A 54 3.64 -5.36 20.74
C GLN A 54 2.97 -6.31 19.73
N LYS A 55 2.46 -7.45 20.21
CA LYS A 55 1.52 -8.25 19.44
C LYS A 55 0.14 -7.63 19.55
N LEU A 56 -0.52 -7.41 18.41
CA LEU A 56 -1.81 -6.75 18.32
C LEU A 56 -2.93 -7.79 18.19
N PHE A 57 -4.15 -7.43 18.62
CA PHE A 57 -5.38 -8.24 18.48
C PHE A 57 -5.36 -9.65 19.12
N ASN A 58 -4.48 -9.88 20.09
CA ASN A 58 -4.30 -11.17 20.78
C ASN A 58 -5.61 -11.78 21.34
N GLU A 59 -6.49 -10.97 21.92
CA GLU A 59 -7.75 -11.44 22.54
C GLU A 59 -8.73 -12.03 21.53
N ALA A 60 -8.62 -11.65 20.26
CA ALA A 60 -9.52 -12.09 19.18
C ALA A 60 -8.93 -13.22 18.33
N GLU A 61 -7.75 -13.74 18.64
CA GLU A 61 -7.11 -14.80 17.88
C GLU A 61 -7.51 -16.19 18.36
N ASN A 62 -8.06 -17.00 17.47
CA ASN A 62 -8.18 -18.44 17.70
C ASN A 62 -6.87 -19.13 17.29
N LEU A 63 -6.07 -19.55 18.27
CA LEU A 63 -4.77 -20.20 18.00
C LEU A 63 -4.88 -21.56 17.29
N GLN A 64 -6.09 -22.14 17.19
CA GLN A 64 -6.34 -23.35 16.39
C GLN A 64 -6.44 -23.05 14.89
N ASP A 65 -6.68 -21.78 14.52
CA ASP A 65 -6.73 -21.39 13.12
C ASP A 65 -5.32 -21.39 12.51
N LYS A 66 -5.24 -21.76 11.23
CA LYS A 66 -3.98 -21.84 10.50
C LYS A 66 -3.42 -20.43 10.32
N LEU A 67 -2.21 -20.20 10.81
CA LEU A 67 -1.48 -18.97 10.53
C LEU A 67 -1.08 -18.93 9.05
N VAL A 68 -1.54 -17.90 8.33
CA VAL A 68 -1.28 -17.78 6.87
C VAL A 68 -0.48 -16.55 6.47
N ALA A 69 -0.41 -15.54 7.34
CA ALA A 69 0.40 -14.35 7.11
C ALA A 69 0.84 -13.69 8.42
N VAL A 70 1.90 -12.90 8.32
CA VAL A 70 2.41 -12.06 9.39
C VAL A 70 2.56 -10.63 8.89
N VAL A 71 2.00 -9.68 9.62
CA VAL A 71 2.13 -8.24 9.35
C VAL A 71 2.92 -7.61 10.49
N VAL A 72 4.06 -7.00 10.17
CA VAL A 72 4.90 -6.25 11.09
C VAL A 72 4.85 -4.78 10.71
N THR A 73 4.23 -3.98 11.54
CA THR A 73 4.10 -2.54 11.37
C THR A 73 5.23 -1.84 12.12
N ILE A 74 6.02 -1.03 11.42
CA ILE A 74 7.14 -0.28 11.98
C ILE A 74 6.79 1.21 11.99
N SER A 75 6.76 1.80 13.19
CA SER A 75 6.36 3.21 13.37
C SER A 75 7.13 3.88 14.51
N ALA A 76 7.20 5.21 14.50
CA ALA A 76 7.62 5.98 15.68
C ALA A 76 6.40 6.40 16.53
N ASP A 77 6.65 7.14 17.61
CA ASP A 77 5.66 7.49 18.66
C ASP A 77 4.38 8.15 18.15
N PHE A 78 4.42 8.84 17.02
CA PHE A 78 3.25 9.44 16.39
C PHE A 78 3.15 8.95 14.95
N SER A 79 2.16 8.13 14.67
CA SER A 79 1.88 7.66 13.33
C SER A 79 0.44 7.92 12.95
N TYR A 80 0.29 8.50 11.76
CA TYR A 80 -0.99 8.85 11.17
C TYR A 80 -1.64 7.64 10.49
N ASP A 81 -0.82 6.77 9.89
CA ASP A 81 -1.30 5.61 9.16
C ASP A 81 -1.43 4.41 10.11
N ALA A 82 -2.40 4.46 11.01
CA ALA A 82 -2.63 3.42 12.01
C ALA A 82 -3.39 2.19 11.47
N ASN A 83 -3.49 2.00 10.15
CA ASN A 83 -4.39 1.02 9.54
C ASN A 83 -4.25 -0.37 10.17
N PHE A 84 -3.04 -0.93 10.25
CA PHE A 84 -2.84 -2.27 10.81
C PHE A 84 -2.65 -2.30 12.34
N ARG A 85 -2.65 -1.13 13.00
CA ARG A 85 -2.71 -1.04 14.46
C ARG A 85 -4.15 -1.00 14.98
N GLU A 86 -5.06 -0.46 14.18
CA GLU A 86 -6.47 -0.27 14.55
C GLU A 86 -7.42 -1.24 13.83
N VAL A 87 -7.09 -1.65 12.60
CA VAL A 87 -7.88 -2.59 11.80
C VAL A 87 -7.16 -3.93 11.76
N LYS A 88 -7.79 -4.95 12.35
CA LYS A 88 -7.28 -6.32 12.31
C LYS A 88 -7.28 -6.85 10.86
N PRO A 89 -6.14 -7.30 10.33
CA PRO A 89 -6.12 -8.03 9.08
C PRO A 89 -6.90 -9.34 9.20
N GLU A 90 -7.75 -9.63 8.22
CA GLU A 90 -8.63 -10.79 8.20
C GLU A 90 -8.45 -11.61 6.93
N THR A 91 -8.83 -12.88 7.01
CA THR A 91 -8.83 -13.83 5.90
C THR A 91 -10.05 -14.74 6.04
N VAL A 92 -10.13 -15.79 5.24
CA VAL A 92 -11.22 -16.75 5.26
C VAL A 92 -11.31 -17.52 6.59
N PRO A 93 -12.50 -18.06 6.96
CA PRO A 93 -12.67 -18.81 8.20
C PRO A 93 -11.71 -20.00 8.33
N GLY A 94 -11.15 -20.19 9.54
CA GLY A 94 -10.16 -21.22 9.85
C GLY A 94 -8.72 -20.84 9.55
N GLU A 95 -8.48 -19.64 9.01
CA GLU A 95 -7.17 -19.04 8.84
C GLU A 95 -7.03 -17.77 9.70
N ARG A 96 -5.81 -17.44 10.11
CA ARG A 96 -5.49 -16.23 10.89
C ARG A 96 -4.26 -15.49 10.38
N VAL A 97 -4.18 -14.22 10.72
CA VAL A 97 -3.04 -13.33 10.43
C VAL A 97 -2.51 -12.79 11.76
N SER A 98 -1.23 -13.03 12.05
CA SER A 98 -0.59 -12.44 13.23
C SER A 98 -0.13 -11.02 12.90
N THR A 99 -0.45 -10.05 13.76
CA THR A 99 -0.09 -8.65 13.56
C THR A 99 0.75 -8.11 14.71
N TYR A 100 1.83 -7.43 14.39
CA TYR A 100 2.78 -6.87 15.35
C TYR A 100 3.04 -5.39 15.08
N ALA A 101 3.21 -4.61 16.13
CA ALA A 101 3.74 -3.26 16.07
C ALA A 101 5.17 -3.24 16.66
N VAL A 102 6.08 -2.57 15.96
CA VAL A 102 7.49 -2.45 16.32
C VAL A 102 7.88 -0.98 16.26
N SER A 103 8.59 -0.49 17.28
CA SER A 103 9.14 0.85 17.23
C SER A 103 10.19 0.96 16.12
N LEU A 104 10.19 2.07 15.38
CA LEU A 104 11.25 2.40 14.41
C LEU A 104 12.64 2.40 15.08
N HIS A 105 12.72 2.68 16.38
CA HIS A 105 13.95 2.63 17.15
C HIS A 105 14.49 1.20 17.34
N ASP A 106 13.64 0.19 17.24
CA ASP A 106 14.00 -1.23 17.35
C ASP A 106 14.36 -1.87 16.00
N ALA A 107 14.44 -1.11 14.90
CA ALA A 107 14.76 -1.65 13.59
C ALA A 107 16.11 -2.40 13.55
N ALA A 108 17.13 -1.91 14.26
CA ALA A 108 18.41 -2.58 14.39
C ALA A 108 18.29 -3.91 15.14
N ARG A 109 17.56 -3.92 16.26
CA ARG A 109 17.31 -5.12 17.06
C ARG A 109 16.56 -6.18 16.26
N LEU A 110 15.51 -5.78 15.54
CA LEU A 110 14.75 -6.67 14.67
C LEU A 110 15.62 -7.25 13.55
N LEU A 111 16.49 -6.44 12.93
CA LEU A 111 17.45 -6.92 11.94
C LEU A 111 18.40 -7.98 12.52
N ASP A 112 18.99 -7.72 13.69
CA ASP A 112 19.90 -8.66 14.36
C ASP A 112 19.20 -9.99 14.65
N LEU A 113 17.94 -9.92 15.11
CA LEU A 113 17.12 -11.10 15.38
C LEU A 113 16.78 -11.90 14.11
N LEU A 114 16.45 -11.23 13.00
CA LEU A 114 16.17 -11.88 11.71
C LEU A 114 17.42 -12.49 11.07
N CYS A 115 18.60 -11.91 11.32
CA CYS A 115 19.88 -12.49 10.91
C CYS A 115 20.23 -13.76 11.69
N GLY A 116 19.58 -14.00 12.85
CA GLY A 116 19.77 -15.17 13.68
C GLY A 116 20.99 -15.11 14.61
N GLY A 117 21.45 -16.28 15.07
CA GLY A 117 22.57 -16.41 16.01
C GLY A 117 22.16 -16.26 17.48
N GLN A 118 23.13 -15.92 18.35
CA GLN A 118 22.89 -15.83 19.80
C GLN A 118 21.81 -14.81 20.19
N ALA A 119 21.62 -13.75 19.40
CA ALA A 119 20.59 -12.75 19.67
C ALA A 119 19.18 -13.34 19.61
N ALA A 120 18.91 -14.23 18.65
CA ALA A 120 17.61 -14.91 18.53
C ALA A 120 17.36 -15.90 19.67
N GLU A 121 18.40 -16.60 20.14
CA GLU A 121 18.29 -17.55 21.27
C GLU A 121 17.92 -16.82 22.57
N LEU A 122 18.55 -15.67 22.81
CA LEU A 122 18.37 -14.83 24.00
C LEU A 122 17.20 -13.84 23.88
N ALA A 123 16.41 -13.92 22.80
CA ALA A 123 15.29 -13.02 22.58
C ALA A 123 14.26 -13.11 23.71
N GLU A 124 13.68 -11.96 24.07
CA GLU A 124 12.53 -11.92 24.98
C GLU A 124 11.34 -12.68 24.38
N PRO A 125 10.40 -13.20 25.20
CA PRO A 125 9.32 -14.06 24.73
C PRO A 125 8.52 -13.50 23.54
N GLY A 126 8.16 -12.20 23.55
CA GLY A 126 7.42 -11.59 22.44
C GLY A 126 8.21 -11.55 21.13
N TRP A 127 9.52 -11.27 21.20
CA TRP A 127 10.38 -11.28 20.02
C TRP A 127 10.56 -12.70 19.47
N ARG A 128 10.69 -13.70 20.35
CA ARG A 128 10.73 -15.11 19.95
C ARG A 128 9.42 -15.52 19.25
N GLU A 129 8.28 -15.14 19.82
CA GLU A 129 6.97 -15.39 19.20
C GLU A 129 6.85 -14.77 17.80
N LEU A 130 7.29 -13.52 17.62
CA LEU A 130 7.35 -12.89 16.29
C LEU A 130 8.19 -13.70 15.30
N LEU A 131 9.39 -14.14 15.72
CA LEU A 131 10.27 -14.93 14.85
C LEU A 131 9.66 -16.30 14.51
N ASP A 132 9.03 -16.95 15.48
CA ASP A 132 8.35 -18.23 15.28
C ASP A 132 7.19 -18.07 14.28
N ASP A 133 6.36 -17.04 14.44
CA ASP A 133 5.26 -16.73 13.50
C ASP A 133 5.80 -16.43 12.10
N ILE A 134 6.83 -15.60 11.94
CA ILE A 134 7.48 -15.30 10.65
C ILE A 134 8.00 -16.57 9.98
N ASN A 135 8.65 -17.46 10.74
CA ASN A 135 9.23 -18.69 10.20
C ASN A 135 8.18 -19.78 9.91
N SER A 136 6.96 -19.64 10.44
CA SER A 136 5.88 -20.60 10.24
C SER A 136 5.08 -20.39 8.94
N VAL A 137 5.24 -19.25 8.27
CA VAL A 137 4.54 -18.89 7.03
C VAL A 137 5.49 -18.81 5.84
N ALA A 138 4.94 -18.81 4.62
CA ALA A 138 5.73 -18.56 3.42
C ALA A 138 6.27 -17.12 3.42
N ALA A 139 7.45 -16.92 2.83
CA ALA A 139 8.11 -15.60 2.82
C ALA A 139 7.25 -14.51 2.17
N ASP A 140 6.51 -14.84 1.10
CA ASP A 140 5.62 -13.91 0.41
C ASP A 140 4.30 -13.65 1.15
N SER A 141 4.11 -14.25 2.33
CA SER A 141 3.05 -13.97 3.31
C SER A 141 3.52 -13.14 4.50
N VAL A 142 4.77 -12.63 4.48
CA VAL A 142 5.28 -11.71 5.51
C VAL A 142 5.36 -10.30 4.93
N THR A 143 4.76 -9.32 5.60
CA THR A 143 4.92 -7.89 5.28
C THR A 143 5.54 -7.12 6.42
N PHE A 144 6.53 -6.29 6.07
CA PHE A 144 6.99 -5.18 6.88
C PHE A 144 6.39 -3.87 6.33
N ASN A 145 5.45 -3.28 7.07
CA ASN A 145 4.81 -2.02 6.72
C ASN A 145 5.45 -0.87 7.49
N TRP A 146 6.14 0.04 6.79
CA TRP A 146 6.63 1.28 7.41
C TRP A 146 5.54 2.33 7.36
N GLU A 147 4.96 2.63 8.51
CA GLU A 147 3.90 3.64 8.60
C GLU A 147 4.44 5.06 8.39
N CYS A 148 3.54 5.94 7.96
CA CYS A 148 3.77 7.37 7.95
C CYS A 148 3.69 7.94 9.36
N CYS A 149 4.86 8.04 9.98
CA CYS A 149 5.03 8.60 11.30
C CYS A 149 5.82 9.91 11.27
N GLY A 150 5.77 10.68 12.36
CA GLY A 150 6.50 11.96 12.50
C GLY A 150 8.03 11.82 12.45
N ALA A 151 8.55 10.60 12.36
CA ALA A 151 9.96 10.30 12.14
C ALA A 151 10.30 9.99 10.67
N CYS A 152 9.32 9.93 9.77
CA CYS A 152 9.52 9.68 8.34
C CYS A 152 9.39 11.01 7.56
N GLY A 153 10.30 11.26 6.61
CA GLY A 153 10.18 12.44 5.76
C GLY A 153 11.35 12.62 4.80
N PRO A 154 11.55 13.82 4.23
CA PRO A 154 12.60 14.07 3.23
C PRO A 154 14.02 13.91 3.77
N HIS A 155 14.19 13.78 5.09
CA HIS A 155 15.48 13.61 5.76
C HIS A 155 15.79 12.15 6.16
N GLY A 156 14.96 11.20 5.71
CA GLY A 156 15.14 9.78 6.00
C GLY A 156 14.25 9.27 7.13
N PHE A 157 14.69 8.18 7.75
CA PHE A 157 14.00 7.52 8.86
C PHE A 157 14.63 7.97 10.20
N GLY A 158 13.80 8.51 11.10
CA GLY A 158 14.23 8.99 12.43
C GLY A 158 14.56 10.48 12.49
N ARG A 159 14.48 11.07 13.70
CA ARG A 159 14.82 12.49 13.96
C ARG A 159 16.32 12.84 13.81
N GLY A 160 17.16 11.87 13.45
CA GLY A 160 18.61 12.00 13.40
C GLY A 160 19.22 11.37 12.15
N GLY A 161 18.57 11.55 10.99
CA GLY A 161 19.04 11.07 9.69
C GLY A 161 20.56 11.18 9.54
N ARG A 162 21.18 10.17 8.92
CA ARG A 162 22.65 9.89 8.89
C ARG A 162 23.47 10.89 9.70
N ARG A 163 23.80 10.54 10.95
CA ARG A 163 24.73 11.32 11.77
C ARG A 163 25.95 11.66 10.92
N ARG A 164 26.33 12.94 10.86
CA ARG A 164 27.50 13.40 10.10
C ARG A 164 28.69 12.49 10.39
N GLY A 165 29.15 11.75 9.38
CA GLY A 165 30.27 10.81 9.49
C GLY A 165 29.91 9.32 9.49
N GLN A 166 28.63 8.94 9.54
CA GLN A 166 28.25 7.53 9.37
C GLN A 166 28.37 7.13 7.89
N ILE A 167 29.34 6.27 7.61
CA ILE A 167 29.56 5.68 6.30
C ILE A 167 28.76 4.37 6.25
N GLY A 168 27.77 4.29 5.37
CA GLY A 168 26.98 3.08 5.14
C GLY A 168 25.46 3.24 5.30
N PRO A 169 24.67 2.21 4.94
CA PRO A 169 23.21 2.22 5.10
C PRO A 169 22.81 2.28 6.58
N SER A 170 21.70 2.96 6.88
CA SER A 170 21.11 2.97 8.23
C SER A 170 20.61 1.56 8.60
N ALA A 171 20.39 1.31 9.91
CA ALA A 171 19.81 0.03 10.35
C ALA A 171 18.45 -0.24 9.69
N THR A 172 17.63 0.80 9.50
CA THR A 172 16.36 0.72 8.77
C THR A 172 16.57 0.26 7.34
N MET A 173 17.51 0.86 6.61
CA MET A 173 17.79 0.45 5.23
C MET A 173 18.37 -0.96 5.14
N GLN A 174 19.20 -1.37 6.11
CA GLN A 174 19.69 -2.74 6.20
C GLN A 174 18.54 -3.73 6.46
N LEU A 175 17.59 -3.38 7.33
CA LEU A 175 16.38 -4.17 7.57
C LEU A 175 15.51 -4.28 6.31
N VAL A 176 15.29 -3.18 5.59
CA VAL A 176 14.57 -3.20 4.30
C VAL A 176 15.26 -4.13 3.30
N GLY A 177 16.58 -3.98 3.11
CA GLY A 177 17.35 -4.84 2.21
C GLY A 177 17.30 -6.32 2.62
N HIS A 178 17.45 -6.61 3.91
CA HIS A 178 17.36 -7.96 4.45
C HIS A 178 15.98 -8.58 4.24
N ALA A 179 14.90 -7.84 4.52
CA ALA A 179 13.54 -8.32 4.33
C ALA A 179 13.28 -8.69 2.86
N LEU A 180 13.69 -7.83 1.92
CA LEU A 180 13.58 -8.10 0.49
C LEU A 180 14.42 -9.32 0.08
N GLN A 181 15.65 -9.45 0.59
CA GLN A 181 16.50 -10.62 0.33
C GLN A 181 15.88 -11.93 0.86
N ARG A 182 15.12 -11.88 1.95
CA ARG A 182 14.40 -13.03 2.53
C ARG A 182 13.13 -13.41 1.78
N GLY A 183 12.72 -12.64 0.76
CA GLY A 183 11.50 -12.90 0.00
C GLY A 183 10.26 -12.20 0.55
N PHE A 184 10.42 -11.37 1.59
CA PHE A 184 9.32 -10.67 2.25
C PHE A 184 8.83 -9.46 1.42
N THR A 185 7.64 -8.98 1.77
CA THR A 185 7.09 -7.74 1.24
C THR A 185 7.48 -6.58 2.16
N VAL A 186 7.95 -5.48 1.58
CA VAL A 186 8.17 -4.20 2.27
C VAL A 186 7.20 -3.19 1.68
N MET A 187 6.39 -2.56 2.52
CA MET A 187 5.45 -1.52 2.11
C MET A 187 5.87 -0.16 2.68
N VAL A 188 5.93 0.84 1.81
CA VAL A 188 6.14 2.25 2.16
C VAL A 188 5.13 3.12 1.42
N SER A 189 4.62 4.13 2.10
CA SER A 189 3.61 5.05 1.57
C SER A 189 4.00 6.48 1.94
N ASP A 190 3.56 7.47 1.17
CA ASP A 190 3.66 8.90 1.49
C ASP A 190 4.99 9.34 2.18
N PHE A 191 4.96 9.69 3.47
CA PHE A 191 6.13 10.14 4.23
C PHE A 191 7.18 9.04 4.45
N SER A 192 6.79 7.77 4.64
CA SER A 192 7.75 6.67 4.71
C SER A 192 8.39 6.39 3.34
N LEU A 193 7.68 6.67 2.26
CA LEU A 193 8.28 6.69 0.91
C LEU A 193 9.27 7.85 0.75
N LYS A 194 8.96 9.07 1.22
CA LYS A 194 9.94 10.18 1.23
C LYS A 194 11.22 9.80 1.99
N ALA A 195 11.06 9.14 3.14
CA ALA A 195 12.18 8.63 3.94
C ALA A 195 13.02 7.61 3.17
N LEU A 196 12.37 6.63 2.55
CA LEU A 196 13.03 5.61 1.73
C LEU A 196 13.82 6.24 0.57
N LEU A 197 13.23 7.21 -0.13
CA LEU A 197 13.90 7.88 -1.25
C LEU A 197 15.13 8.68 -0.80
N SER A 198 15.09 9.27 0.39
CA SER A 198 16.20 10.03 0.97
C SER A 198 17.37 9.12 1.41
N GLU A 199 17.06 7.92 1.91
CA GLU A 199 18.06 6.95 2.38
C GLU A 199 18.37 5.84 1.38
N TRP A 200 17.90 5.96 0.13
CA TRP A 200 18.00 4.90 -0.87
C TRP A 200 19.44 4.37 -0.98
N SER A 201 19.59 3.05 -0.83
CA SER A 201 20.88 2.37 -0.91
C SER A 201 20.95 1.56 -2.18
N GLU A 202 21.74 2.00 -3.17
CA GLU A 202 21.92 1.23 -4.41
C GLU A 202 22.62 -0.12 -4.17
N GLU A 203 23.46 -0.21 -3.13
CA GLU A 203 24.08 -1.47 -2.72
C GLU A 203 23.05 -2.53 -2.30
N LEU A 204 21.98 -2.11 -1.62
CA LEU A 204 20.97 -3.03 -1.08
C LEU A 204 19.77 -3.21 -2.03
N LEU A 205 19.37 -2.14 -2.73
CA LEU A 205 18.12 -2.08 -3.50
C LEU A 205 18.34 -1.95 -5.01
N GLY A 206 19.58 -1.79 -5.48
CA GLY A 206 19.89 -1.45 -6.86
C GLY A 206 19.57 0.02 -7.20
N ALA A 207 19.72 0.39 -8.47
CA ALA A 207 19.51 1.76 -8.93
C ALA A 207 18.10 2.29 -8.56
N ASN A 208 17.99 3.52 -8.07
CA ASN A 208 16.70 4.11 -7.70
C ASN A 208 15.86 4.43 -8.95
N PRO A 209 14.66 3.83 -9.14
CA PRO A 209 13.82 4.14 -10.28
C PRO A 209 12.92 5.35 -10.06
N PHE A 210 12.81 5.87 -8.83
CA PHE A 210 11.82 6.85 -8.44
C PHE A 210 12.34 8.28 -8.52
N VAL A 211 11.42 9.22 -8.76
CA VAL A 211 11.66 10.67 -8.69
C VAL A 211 10.56 11.29 -7.86
N ASN A 212 10.93 11.95 -6.76
CA ASN A 212 10.02 12.82 -6.04
C ASN A 212 9.81 14.11 -6.85
N LEU A 213 8.56 14.42 -7.18
CA LEU A 213 8.23 15.64 -7.91
C LEU A 213 8.18 16.83 -6.93
N PRO A 214 8.43 18.06 -7.40
CA PRO A 214 8.46 19.24 -6.53
C PRO A 214 7.07 19.63 -5.99
N SER A 215 6.00 19.05 -6.52
CA SER A 215 4.62 19.26 -6.04
C SER A 215 4.24 18.25 -4.96
N SER A 216 3.34 18.66 -4.06
CA SER A 216 2.64 17.76 -3.14
C SER A 216 1.12 17.76 -3.41
N CYS A 217 0.42 16.78 -2.84
CA CYS A 217 -1.03 16.72 -2.81
C CYS A 217 -1.53 17.10 -1.41
N ASN A 218 -2.58 17.92 -1.30
CA ASN A 218 -3.06 18.43 0.00
C ASN A 218 -4.50 18.05 0.35
N HIS A 219 -5.24 17.38 -0.54
CA HIS A 219 -6.67 17.08 -0.32
C HIS A 219 -7.10 15.71 -0.83
N GLN A 220 -6.99 15.46 -2.13
CA GLN A 220 -7.41 14.19 -2.72
C GLN A 220 -6.72 13.95 -4.05
N PHE A 221 -6.67 12.69 -4.44
CA PHE A 221 -6.20 12.27 -5.76
C PHE A 221 -7.03 11.09 -6.29
N GLN A 222 -7.08 10.96 -7.62
CA GLN A 222 -7.74 9.86 -8.30
C GLN A 222 -6.71 8.84 -8.78
N LEU A 223 -6.89 7.61 -8.34
CA LEU A 223 -6.21 6.44 -8.85
C LEU A 223 -6.96 5.88 -10.06
N ASP A 224 -6.21 5.61 -11.12
CA ASP A 224 -6.65 4.98 -12.35
C ASP A 224 -5.83 3.70 -12.58
N PHE A 225 -6.50 2.57 -12.82
CA PHE A 225 -5.87 1.26 -13.02
C PHE A 225 -6.70 0.34 -13.90
N PHE A 226 -6.12 -0.75 -14.39
CA PHE A 226 -6.89 -1.82 -15.02
C PHE A 226 -7.19 -2.88 -13.96
N PRO A 227 -8.47 -3.18 -13.66
CA PRO A 227 -8.86 -4.18 -12.67
C PRO A 227 -8.14 -5.52 -12.84
N GLU A 228 -7.95 -5.95 -14.08
CA GLU A 228 -7.30 -7.21 -14.47
C GLU A 228 -5.83 -7.25 -14.05
N HIS A 229 -5.15 -6.10 -14.06
CA HIS A 229 -3.76 -6.03 -13.61
C HIS A 229 -3.65 -6.19 -12.10
N LEU A 230 -4.62 -5.66 -11.36
CA LEU A 230 -4.63 -5.71 -9.90
C LEU A 230 -5.06 -7.06 -9.37
N LYS A 231 -5.94 -7.80 -10.06
CA LYS A 231 -6.38 -9.16 -9.71
C LYS A 231 -5.30 -10.25 -9.86
N ASN A 232 -4.08 -9.89 -10.22
CA ASN A 232 -2.99 -10.83 -10.42
C ASN A 232 -2.39 -11.28 -9.08
N ASP A 233 -2.08 -12.58 -8.94
CA ASP A 233 -1.53 -13.13 -7.68
C ASP A 233 -0.12 -12.60 -7.32
N GLU A 234 0.56 -11.87 -8.21
CA GLU A 234 1.81 -11.17 -7.90
C GLU A 234 1.60 -9.77 -7.29
N VAL A 235 0.36 -9.31 -7.20
CA VAL A 235 -0.02 -8.01 -6.62
C VAL A 235 -0.41 -8.21 -5.15
N PRO A 236 -0.10 -7.27 -4.23
CA PRO A 236 -0.58 -7.33 -2.86
C PRO A 236 -2.11 -7.46 -2.77
N GLN A 237 -2.62 -8.29 -1.85
CA GLN A 237 -4.04 -8.63 -1.75
C GLN A 237 -4.92 -7.38 -1.54
N GLN A 238 -4.49 -6.37 -0.78
CA GLN A 238 -5.22 -5.10 -0.68
C GLN A 238 -5.53 -4.48 -2.05
N LEU A 239 -4.56 -4.50 -2.96
CA LEU A 239 -4.73 -4.01 -4.32
C LEU A 239 -5.57 -4.98 -5.17
N GLN A 240 -5.46 -6.29 -4.96
CA GLN A 240 -6.35 -7.27 -5.61
C GLN A 240 -7.82 -6.95 -5.28
N VAL A 241 -8.14 -6.75 -3.99
CA VAL A 241 -9.48 -6.39 -3.52
C VAL A 241 -9.96 -5.06 -4.12
N VAL A 242 -9.09 -4.06 -4.24
CA VAL A 242 -9.41 -2.81 -4.97
C VAL A 242 -9.77 -3.11 -6.44
N GLY A 243 -9.00 -3.96 -7.11
CA GLY A 243 -9.26 -4.41 -8.48
C GLY A 243 -10.59 -5.15 -8.64
N GLU A 244 -10.96 -5.97 -7.66
CA GLU A 244 -12.22 -6.71 -7.65
C GLU A 244 -13.42 -5.80 -7.39
N LEU A 245 -13.30 -4.86 -6.44
CA LEU A 245 -14.36 -3.90 -6.13
C LEU A 245 -14.60 -2.91 -7.27
N CYS A 246 -13.53 -2.44 -7.91
CA CYS A 246 -13.60 -1.48 -9.03
C CYS A 246 -13.64 -2.16 -10.40
N ALA A 247 -14.33 -3.30 -10.52
CA ALA A 247 -14.28 -4.14 -11.72
C ALA A 247 -14.69 -3.45 -13.02
N THR A 248 -15.54 -2.41 -12.97
CA THR A 248 -16.12 -1.78 -14.16
C THR A 248 -15.20 -0.74 -14.81
N ASP A 249 -14.57 0.12 -14.02
CA ASP A 249 -13.82 1.28 -14.55
C ASP A 249 -12.41 1.44 -14.00
N GLY A 250 -12.05 0.69 -12.96
CA GLY A 250 -10.74 0.72 -12.31
C GLY A 250 -10.37 2.12 -11.84
N ARG A 251 -11.24 2.73 -11.03
CA ARG A 251 -11.03 4.04 -10.41
C ARG A 251 -11.27 4.03 -8.90
N ALA A 252 -10.45 4.76 -8.18
CA ALA A 252 -10.64 5.05 -6.76
C ALA A 252 -10.21 6.49 -6.45
N VAL A 253 -10.86 7.12 -5.47
CA VAL A 253 -10.47 8.44 -4.95
C VAL A 253 -9.98 8.25 -3.53
N VAL A 254 -8.84 8.86 -3.24
CA VAL A 254 -8.15 8.76 -1.96
C VAL A 254 -7.96 10.18 -1.44
N SER A 255 -8.30 10.42 -0.18
CA SER A 255 -7.91 11.63 0.54
C SER A 255 -6.39 11.69 0.67
N ALA A 256 -5.87 12.90 0.79
CA ALA A 256 -4.46 13.14 1.00
C ALA A 256 -4.32 14.17 2.11
N MET A 257 -3.44 13.89 3.05
CA MET A 257 -3.02 14.87 4.01
C MET A 257 -2.26 16.01 3.33
N GLY A 258 -2.07 17.10 4.08
CA GLY A 258 -1.14 18.14 3.68
C GLY A 258 0.25 17.54 3.41
N ASP A 259 0.86 18.01 2.33
CA ASP A 259 2.16 17.60 1.85
C ASP A 259 2.27 16.12 1.42
N THR A 260 1.20 15.41 1.10
CA THR A 260 1.33 14.03 0.58
C THR A 260 2.22 14.00 -0.66
N ILE A 261 3.18 13.05 -0.70
CA ILE A 261 4.17 12.93 -1.77
C ILE A 261 3.50 12.86 -3.16
N VAL A 262 4.13 13.42 -4.18
CA VAL A 262 3.82 13.11 -5.58
C VAL A 262 5.10 12.59 -6.22
N TYR A 263 5.09 11.36 -6.71
CA TYR A 263 6.29 10.73 -7.26
C TYR A 263 6.00 10.06 -8.61
N THR A 264 7.05 9.79 -9.36
CA THR A 264 6.97 9.09 -10.64
C THR A 264 8.20 8.20 -10.86
N ILE A 265 8.21 7.48 -11.98
CA ILE A 265 9.36 6.71 -12.43
C ILE A 265 10.27 7.58 -13.29
N ASN A 266 11.57 7.57 -13.00
CA ASN A 266 12.58 8.25 -13.81
C ASN A 266 12.59 7.64 -15.24
N PRO A 267 12.24 8.42 -16.28
CA PRO A 267 12.24 7.93 -17.65
C PRO A 267 13.65 7.66 -18.17
N LYS A 268 14.67 8.24 -17.53
CA LYS A 268 16.10 8.07 -17.85
C LYS A 268 16.82 7.15 -16.86
N ARG A 269 16.08 6.35 -16.08
CA ARG A 269 16.70 5.40 -15.14
C ARG A 269 17.63 4.44 -15.89
N PRO A 270 18.79 4.06 -15.30
CA PRO A 270 19.60 3.00 -15.86
C PRO A 270 18.79 1.69 -15.87
N GLN A 271 19.05 0.86 -16.87
CA GLN A 271 18.56 -0.51 -16.84
C GLN A 271 19.26 -1.24 -15.69
N THR A 272 18.51 -2.06 -14.95
CA THR A 272 19.00 -2.85 -13.82
C THR A 272 18.39 -4.25 -13.88
N ASP A 273 19.14 -5.24 -13.40
CA ASP A 273 18.71 -6.61 -13.18
C ASP A 273 18.39 -6.90 -11.70
N ALA A 274 18.60 -5.92 -10.81
CA ALA A 274 18.34 -6.04 -9.39
C ALA A 274 16.86 -6.29 -9.07
N TYR A 275 15.94 -5.79 -9.91
CA TYR A 275 14.51 -5.94 -9.72
C TYR A 275 13.72 -5.80 -11.02
N GLN A 276 12.50 -6.33 -11.03
CA GLN A 276 11.46 -6.04 -12.02
C GLN A 276 10.56 -4.92 -11.51
N LEU A 277 10.41 -3.84 -12.27
CA LEU A 277 9.52 -2.71 -11.96
C LEU A 277 8.16 -2.88 -12.64
N ARG A 278 7.07 -2.70 -11.88
CA ARG A 278 5.70 -2.62 -12.41
C ARG A 278 4.95 -1.44 -11.80
N VAL A 279 4.36 -0.60 -12.65
CA VAL A 279 3.38 0.41 -12.21
C VAL A 279 2.02 -0.27 -12.18
N LEU A 280 1.36 -0.28 -11.02
CA LEU A 280 0.07 -0.95 -10.82
C LEU A 280 -1.10 0.02 -10.98
N THR A 281 -0.95 1.24 -10.47
CA THR A 281 -1.93 2.31 -10.62
C THR A 281 -1.22 3.62 -10.99
N VAL A 282 -1.92 4.49 -11.70
CA VAL A 282 -1.48 5.86 -11.96
C VAL A 282 -2.40 6.85 -11.26
N VAL A 283 -1.86 8.01 -10.92
CA VAL A 283 -2.65 9.13 -10.40
C VAL A 283 -2.89 10.10 -11.55
N SER A 284 -4.12 10.15 -12.05
CA SER A 284 -4.47 10.94 -13.24
C SER A 284 -4.86 12.38 -12.90
N SER A 285 -5.33 12.62 -11.68
CA SER A 285 -5.67 13.94 -11.15
C SER A 285 -5.42 14.00 -9.64
N TRP A 286 -5.05 15.19 -9.14
CA TRP A 286 -4.91 15.48 -7.72
C TRP A 286 -5.07 16.97 -7.42
N SER A 287 -5.47 17.29 -6.20
CA SER A 287 -5.60 18.67 -5.74
C SER A 287 -4.25 19.36 -5.61
N GLY A 288 -4.13 20.56 -6.16
CA GLY A 288 -2.85 21.29 -6.30
C GLY A 288 -2.10 21.00 -7.60
N GLY A 289 -2.72 20.23 -8.52
CA GLY A 289 -2.15 19.73 -9.77
C GLY A 289 -1.31 20.72 -10.56
N GLY A 290 0.02 20.57 -10.46
CA GLY A 290 0.96 21.14 -11.42
C GLY A 290 1.01 20.29 -12.69
N GLY A 291 1.21 20.93 -13.85
CA GLY A 291 1.41 20.20 -15.10
C GLY A 291 2.66 19.33 -15.02
N VAL A 292 2.49 18.00 -14.96
CA VAL A 292 3.62 17.06 -15.04
C VAL A 292 3.99 16.87 -16.51
N PRO A 293 5.27 17.04 -16.89
CA PRO A 293 5.71 16.82 -18.27
C PRO A 293 5.30 15.43 -18.77
N GLU A 294 4.84 15.34 -20.00
CA GLU A 294 4.37 14.07 -20.59
C GLU A 294 5.41 12.94 -20.51
N ALA A 295 6.69 13.28 -20.65
CA ALA A 295 7.80 12.33 -20.55
C ALA A 295 8.02 11.78 -19.13
N MET A 296 7.45 12.42 -18.11
CA MET A 296 7.54 12.01 -16.70
C MET A 296 6.28 11.27 -16.24
N LYS A 297 5.26 11.12 -17.09
CA LYS A 297 4.06 10.36 -16.75
C LYS A 297 4.31 8.86 -16.90
N CYS A 298 3.91 8.11 -15.90
CA CYS A 298 3.76 6.67 -15.98
C CYS A 298 2.63 6.30 -16.96
N GLN A 299 2.76 5.13 -17.57
CA GLN A 299 1.76 4.57 -18.46
C GLN A 299 1.57 3.09 -18.12
N ILE A 300 0.30 2.70 -17.98
CA ILE A 300 -0.13 1.30 -17.89
C ILE A 300 -1.00 1.01 -19.10
N GLU A 301 -0.88 -0.18 -19.67
CA GLU A 301 -1.56 -0.56 -20.91
C GLU A 301 -2.28 -1.90 -20.77
N HIS A 302 -3.52 -1.98 -21.25
CA HIS A 302 -4.29 -3.21 -21.27
C HIS A 302 -5.18 -3.26 -22.52
N ASN A 303 -5.08 -4.33 -23.31
CA ASN A 303 -5.90 -4.56 -24.51
C ASN A 303 -6.01 -3.35 -25.46
N GLY A 304 -4.89 -2.64 -25.68
CA GLY A 304 -4.83 -1.46 -26.55
C GLY A 304 -5.33 -0.16 -25.92
N SER A 305 -5.85 -0.19 -24.70
CA SER A 305 -6.15 1.00 -23.90
C SER A 305 -4.95 1.37 -23.03
N SER A 306 -4.76 2.66 -22.77
CA SER A 306 -3.69 3.15 -21.88
C SER A 306 -4.23 4.13 -20.85
N LYS A 307 -3.80 4.01 -19.58
CA LYS A 307 -4.02 5.00 -18.52
C LYS A 307 -2.69 5.66 -18.20
N ARG A 308 -2.68 6.99 -18.01
CA ARG A 308 -1.46 7.80 -17.85
C ARG A 308 -1.61 8.79 -16.70
N GLY A 309 -0.54 9.00 -15.95
CA GLY A 309 -0.51 9.86 -14.77
C GLY A 309 0.83 9.80 -14.06
N VAL A 310 0.93 10.34 -12.86
CA VAL A 310 2.09 10.07 -11.98
C VAL A 310 1.93 8.70 -11.33
N ALA A 311 2.94 8.21 -10.62
CA ALA A 311 2.86 6.90 -9.99
C ALA A 311 1.87 6.93 -8.82
N GLY A 312 0.89 6.01 -8.80
CA GLY A 312 0.09 5.74 -7.62
C GLY A 312 0.74 4.64 -6.80
N HIS A 313 0.63 3.41 -7.30
CA HIS A 313 1.28 2.23 -6.74
C HIS A 313 2.32 1.65 -7.69
N VAL A 314 3.49 1.33 -7.17
CA VAL A 314 4.57 0.68 -7.91
C VAL A 314 5.09 -0.50 -7.10
N THR A 315 5.41 -1.58 -7.78
CA THR A 315 6.14 -2.71 -7.19
C THR A 315 7.51 -2.88 -7.82
N LEU A 316 8.51 -3.12 -6.99
CA LEU A 316 9.82 -3.67 -7.39
C LEU A 316 9.92 -5.09 -6.86
N THR A 317 10.00 -6.08 -7.75
CA THR A 317 10.13 -7.49 -7.38
C THR A 317 11.56 -7.95 -7.60
N TYR A 318 12.19 -8.43 -6.54
CA TYR A 318 13.60 -8.85 -6.51
C TYR A 318 13.73 -10.34 -6.85
N PRO A 319 14.89 -10.80 -7.36
CA PRO A 319 15.15 -12.21 -7.67
C PRO A 319 14.96 -13.18 -6.48
N SER A 320 15.13 -12.69 -5.25
CA SER A 320 14.83 -13.43 -4.01
C SER A 320 13.34 -13.75 -3.82
N GLY A 321 12.48 -13.15 -4.63
CA GLY A 321 11.04 -13.12 -4.44
C GLY A 321 10.57 -11.92 -3.63
N GLY A 322 11.46 -11.15 -2.98
CA GLY A 322 11.05 -10.00 -2.17
C GLY A 322 10.35 -8.93 -3.00
N GLN A 323 9.44 -8.18 -2.39
CA GLN A 323 8.69 -7.14 -3.09
C GLN A 323 8.70 -5.83 -2.30
N LEU A 324 9.19 -4.76 -2.92
CA LEU A 324 8.99 -3.39 -2.41
C LEU A 324 7.72 -2.83 -3.05
N VAL A 325 6.75 -2.45 -2.23
CA VAL A 325 5.50 -1.80 -2.64
C VAL A 325 5.57 -0.34 -2.20
N THR A 326 5.46 0.57 -3.16
CA THR A 326 5.42 2.01 -2.89
C THR A 326 4.05 2.57 -3.22
N SER A 327 3.52 3.45 -2.38
CA SER A 327 2.24 4.13 -2.60
C SER A 327 2.35 5.65 -2.44
N MET A 328 1.56 6.38 -3.23
CA MET A 328 1.40 7.83 -3.07
C MET A 328 0.65 8.18 -1.77
N GLY A 329 -0.32 7.37 -1.35
CA GLY A 329 -1.12 7.63 -0.14
C GLY A 329 -1.48 6.37 0.63
N HIS A 330 -2.42 6.49 1.57
CA HIS A 330 -2.77 5.42 2.51
C HIS A 330 -4.17 4.87 2.24
N TRP A 331 -4.39 3.59 2.55
CA TRP A 331 -5.74 3.00 2.44
C TRP A 331 -6.69 3.48 3.53
N ILE A 332 -6.19 3.97 4.66
CA ILE A 332 -7.02 4.62 5.68
C ILE A 332 -7.72 5.87 5.13
N GLU A 333 -7.11 6.51 4.12
CA GLU A 333 -7.63 7.71 3.45
C GLU A 333 -8.56 7.43 2.27
N LEU A 334 -8.93 6.18 2.02
CA LEU A 334 -9.77 5.85 0.88
C LEU A 334 -11.14 6.54 1.02
N THR A 335 -11.52 7.42 0.09
CA THR A 335 -12.76 8.19 0.18
C THR A 335 -13.88 7.59 -0.64
N ARG A 336 -13.59 7.22 -1.88
CA ARG A 336 -14.59 6.71 -2.84
C ARG A 336 -14.04 5.58 -3.69
N ILE A 337 -14.83 4.52 -3.77
CA ILE A 337 -14.59 3.33 -4.59
C ILE A 337 -15.76 3.22 -5.55
N ASN A 338 -15.50 3.11 -6.86
CA ASN A 338 -16.59 2.86 -7.79
C ASN A 338 -16.93 1.36 -7.79
N THR A 339 -17.88 0.97 -6.95
CA THR A 339 -18.26 -0.42 -6.71
C THR A 339 -19.77 -0.59 -6.76
N SER A 340 -20.20 -1.84 -6.99
CA SER A 340 -21.60 -2.24 -6.94
C SER A 340 -21.85 -3.14 -5.73
N VAL A 341 -23.12 -3.28 -5.32
CA VAL A 341 -23.49 -4.24 -4.27
C VAL A 341 -23.09 -5.66 -4.67
N GLU A 342 -23.26 -6.03 -5.94
CA GLU A 342 -22.87 -7.36 -6.43
C GLU A 342 -21.37 -7.60 -6.29
N SER A 343 -20.54 -6.64 -6.73
CA SER A 343 -19.08 -6.71 -6.58
C SER A 343 -18.66 -6.79 -5.12
N LEU A 344 -19.28 -6.00 -4.23
CA LEU A 344 -19.05 -6.06 -2.79
C LEU A 344 -19.32 -7.49 -2.26
N MET A 345 -20.46 -8.08 -2.59
CA MET A 345 -20.83 -9.43 -2.12
C MET A 345 -19.88 -10.51 -2.66
N GLN A 346 -19.49 -10.42 -3.94
CA GLN A 346 -18.55 -11.37 -4.55
C GLN A 346 -17.18 -11.31 -3.86
N VAL A 347 -16.68 -10.11 -3.60
CA VAL A 347 -15.41 -9.88 -2.90
C VAL A 347 -15.48 -10.38 -1.46
N ALA A 348 -16.57 -10.08 -0.75
CA ALA A 348 -16.80 -10.57 0.61
C ALA A 348 -16.78 -12.10 0.66
N ALA A 349 -17.51 -12.77 -0.24
CA ALA A 349 -17.55 -14.22 -0.32
C ALA A 349 -16.16 -14.81 -0.59
N HIS A 350 -15.47 -14.29 -1.60
CA HIS A 350 -14.19 -14.81 -2.06
C HIS A 350 -13.06 -14.63 -1.04
N ASN A 351 -13.04 -13.48 -0.36
CA ASN A 351 -11.92 -13.10 0.53
C ASN A 351 -12.22 -13.28 2.02
N PHE A 352 -13.47 -13.33 2.45
CA PHE A 352 -13.80 -13.34 3.89
C PHE A 352 -14.86 -14.40 4.24
N GLY A 353 -15.45 -15.06 3.23
CA GLY A 353 -16.40 -16.16 3.40
C GLY A 353 -17.86 -15.69 3.50
N GLU A 354 -18.78 -16.67 3.57
CA GLU A 354 -20.24 -16.45 3.53
C GLU A 354 -20.79 -15.68 4.74
N GLU A 355 -20.12 -15.76 5.89
CA GLU A 355 -20.54 -15.02 7.08
C GLU A 355 -20.42 -13.50 6.86
N GLU A 356 -19.33 -13.03 6.26
CA GLU A 356 -19.14 -11.62 5.93
C GLU A 356 -20.22 -11.15 4.93
N VAL A 357 -20.54 -11.98 3.94
CA VAL A 357 -21.63 -11.72 2.97
C VAL A 357 -22.96 -11.53 3.69
N TYR A 358 -23.29 -12.44 4.61
CA TYR A 358 -24.54 -12.37 5.37
C TYR A 358 -24.62 -11.07 6.19
N GLN A 359 -23.56 -10.71 6.90
CA GLN A 359 -23.48 -9.49 7.69
C GLN A 359 -23.63 -8.23 6.80
N HIS A 360 -22.92 -8.16 5.68
CA HIS A 360 -23.01 -7.03 4.76
C HIS A 360 -24.40 -6.89 4.13
N ARG A 361 -25.06 -8.00 3.76
CA ARG A 361 -26.45 -7.98 3.27
C ARG A 361 -27.40 -7.45 4.33
N GLN A 362 -27.22 -7.88 5.58
CA GLN A 362 -28.03 -7.42 6.69
C GLN A 362 -27.86 -5.91 6.89
N GLU A 363 -26.63 -5.40 6.94
CA GLU A 363 -26.36 -3.96 7.11
C GLU A 363 -26.97 -3.13 5.97
N LEU A 364 -26.77 -3.54 4.71
CA LEU A 364 -27.34 -2.84 3.55
C LEU A 364 -28.87 -2.88 3.50
N SER A 365 -29.49 -3.94 4.03
CA SER A 365 -30.96 -4.07 4.08
C SER A 365 -31.63 -3.15 5.10
N GLN A 366 -30.86 -2.64 6.07
CA GLN A 366 -31.35 -1.74 7.12
C GLN A 366 -31.35 -0.27 6.68
N MET A 367 -30.68 0.07 5.57
CA MET A 367 -30.63 1.42 5.03
C MET A 367 -31.97 1.79 4.38
N ARG A 368 -32.51 2.97 4.68
CA ARG A 368 -33.86 3.38 4.28
C ARG A 368 -33.86 4.15 2.96
N THR A 369 -32.77 4.83 2.66
CA THR A 369 -32.60 5.66 1.47
C THR A 369 -31.44 5.17 0.61
N GLU A 370 -31.47 5.52 -0.67
CA GLU A 370 -30.37 5.19 -1.59
C GLU A 370 -29.06 5.86 -1.16
N THR A 371 -29.12 7.10 -0.65
CA THR A 371 -27.92 7.80 -0.15
C THR A 371 -27.29 7.07 1.04
N GLU A 372 -28.07 6.67 2.04
CA GLU A 372 -27.58 5.86 3.18
C GLU A 372 -26.99 4.53 2.71
N ARG A 373 -27.66 3.88 1.74
CA ARG A 373 -27.19 2.64 1.13
C ARG A 373 -25.84 2.83 0.44
N GLN A 374 -25.64 3.92 -0.30
CA GLN A 374 -24.36 4.24 -0.93
C GLN A 374 -23.27 4.54 0.10
N VAL A 375 -23.56 5.29 1.16
CA VAL A 375 -22.59 5.55 2.25
C VAL A 375 -22.19 4.24 2.93
N CYS A 376 -23.15 3.36 3.22
CA CYS A 376 -22.89 2.03 3.78
C CYS A 376 -22.03 1.18 2.82
N LEU A 377 -22.35 1.16 1.51
CA LEU A 377 -21.57 0.46 0.49
C LEU A 377 -20.11 0.94 0.46
N GLN A 378 -19.89 2.26 0.54
CA GLN A 378 -18.53 2.83 0.61
C GLN A 378 -17.80 2.42 1.89
N LYS A 379 -18.47 2.48 3.04
CA LYS A 379 -17.91 2.05 4.33
C LYS A 379 -17.46 0.58 4.27
N LEU A 380 -18.34 -0.33 3.87
CA LEU A 380 -18.05 -1.77 3.78
C LEU A 380 -16.90 -2.06 2.80
N SER A 381 -16.91 -1.39 1.64
CA SER A 381 -15.85 -1.54 0.64
C SER A 381 -14.48 -1.12 1.17
N LYS A 382 -14.40 -0.01 1.91
CA LYS A 382 -13.16 0.44 2.56
C LYS A 382 -12.69 -0.56 3.61
N GLN A 383 -13.60 -1.04 4.45
CA GLN A 383 -13.27 -2.02 5.49
C GLN A 383 -12.64 -3.29 4.90
N MET A 384 -13.17 -3.82 3.80
CA MET A 384 -12.57 -5.00 3.15
C MET A 384 -11.14 -4.76 2.64
N ILE A 385 -10.86 -3.56 2.10
CA ILE A 385 -9.51 -3.21 1.66
C ILE A 385 -8.57 -3.06 2.87
N GLN A 386 -9.02 -2.39 3.92
CA GLN A 386 -8.25 -2.14 5.15
C GLN A 386 -7.94 -3.43 5.93
N LYS A 387 -8.89 -4.37 5.96
CA LYS A 387 -8.75 -5.72 6.53
C LYS A 387 -7.89 -6.67 5.67
N SER A 388 -7.68 -6.37 4.39
CA SER A 388 -6.90 -7.25 3.51
C SER A 388 -5.41 -7.17 3.83
N VAL A 389 -4.69 -8.29 3.67
CA VAL A 389 -3.26 -8.35 4.01
C VAL A 389 -2.43 -7.66 2.92
N PRO A 390 -1.41 -6.85 3.26
CA PRO A 390 -0.56 -6.16 2.27
C PRO A 390 0.53 -7.08 1.68
N THR A 391 0.22 -8.35 1.40
CA THR A 391 1.15 -9.38 0.89
C THR A 391 0.56 -10.02 -0.38
N ARG A 392 1.36 -10.79 -1.13
CA ARG A 392 0.85 -11.54 -2.30
C ARG A 392 0.03 -12.77 -1.90
N MET A 393 0.39 -13.42 -0.79
CA MET A 393 -0.20 -14.66 -0.26
C MET A 393 -0.50 -15.73 -1.32
N LYS A 394 0.50 -16.19 -2.08
CA LYS A 394 0.27 -17.18 -3.15
C LYS A 394 -0.33 -18.50 -2.66
N ALA A 395 -0.13 -18.84 -1.39
CA ALA A 395 -0.58 -20.10 -0.78
C ALA A 395 -1.95 -20.02 -0.08
N ARG A 396 -2.69 -18.92 -0.26
CA ARG A 396 -3.98 -18.69 0.41
C ARG A 396 -5.10 -19.55 -0.16
N THR A 397 -5.99 -20.01 0.72
CA THR A 397 -7.24 -20.64 0.30
C THR A 397 -8.18 -19.58 -0.28
N LYS A 398 -8.54 -19.72 -1.54
CA LYS A 398 -9.55 -18.91 -2.22
C LYS A 398 -10.82 -19.76 -2.38
N TYR A 399 -11.99 -19.23 -2.01
CA TYR A 399 -13.28 -19.90 -2.19
C TYR A 399 -13.86 -19.70 -3.58
#